data_AF-A0A9P6FL39-F1
#
_entry.id   AF-A0A9P6FL39-F1
#
_cell.length_a   1.000
_cell.length_b   1.000
_cell.length_c   1.000
_cell.angle_alpha   90.00
_cell.angle_beta   90.00
_cell.angle_gamma   90.00
#
_symmetry.space_group_name_H-M   'P 1'
#
loop_
_entity.id
_entity.type
_entity.pdbx_description
1 polymer ?
#
loop_
_entity_poly.entity_id
_entity_poly.type
_entity_poly.pdbx_seq_one_letter_code
_entity_poly.pdbx_strand_id
1 'polypeptide(L)' 'HQKDVTTWLLNKGLIYKEDINEGLDNSPDAFVNLLTGKVFGKAVVKIADL' A
#
# COMPACT_ATOMS: atom_id res chain seq x y z
N HIS A 1 -12.24 -15.58 6.79
CA HIS A 1 -11.61 -15.17 5.52
C HIS A 1 -11.02 -13.76 5.60
N GLN A 2 -11.78 -12.65 5.72
CA GLN A 2 -11.17 -11.30 5.80
C GLN A 2 -10.55 -10.94 7.17
N LYS A 3 -11.00 -11.55 8.29
CA LYS A 3 -10.49 -11.25 9.65
C LYS A 3 -9.07 -11.76 9.91
N ASP A 4 -8.66 -12.78 9.18
CA ASP A 4 -7.41 -13.51 9.43
C ASP A 4 -6.20 -12.70 8.94
N VAL A 5 -6.33 -12.05 7.77
CA VAL A 5 -5.30 -11.19 7.17
C VAL A 5 -5.02 -9.97 8.04
N THR A 6 -6.05 -9.31 8.56
CA THR A 6 -5.89 -8.17 9.48
C THR A 6 -5.15 -8.57 10.76
N THR A 7 -5.45 -9.76 11.30
CA THR A 7 -4.80 -10.28 12.50
C THR A 7 -3.32 -10.58 12.24
N TRP A 8 -2.97 -11.17 11.10
CA TRP A 8 -1.57 -11.41 10.71
C TRP A 8 -0.79 -10.13 10.42
N LEU A 9 -1.43 -9.11 9.85
CA LEU A 9 -0.86 -7.77 9.67
C LEU A 9 -0.51 -7.11 11.01
N LEU A 10 -1.44 -7.16 11.98
CA LEU A 10 -1.24 -6.56 13.31
C LEU A 10 -0.18 -7.28 14.14
N ASN A 11 -0.11 -8.61 14.02
CA ASN A 11 0.86 -9.44 14.74
C ASN A 11 2.26 -9.45 14.12
N LYS A 12 2.53 -8.61 13.10
CA LYS A 12 3.77 -8.62 12.28
C LYS A 12 4.08 -9.98 11.65
N GLY A 13 3.10 -10.87 11.55
CA GLY A 13 3.23 -12.20 10.95
C GLY A 13 3.25 -12.18 9.42
N LEU A 14 2.88 -11.04 8.81
CA LEU A 14 2.99 -10.78 7.39
C LEU A 14 4.02 -9.66 7.15
N ILE A 15 5.19 -10.03 6.63
CA ILE A 15 6.20 -9.07 6.17
C ILE A 15 5.82 -8.70 4.73
N TYR A 16 5.40 -7.45 4.52
CA TYR A 16 5.11 -6.93 3.18
C TYR A 16 5.87 -5.63 2.96
N LYS A 17 6.31 -5.41 1.72
CA LYS A 17 6.95 -4.16 1.31
C LYS A 17 5.85 -3.19 0.90
N GLU A 18 5.84 -2.02 1.52
CA GLU A 18 4.93 -0.92 1.16
C GLU A 18 5.65 0.01 0.19
N ASP A 19 4.93 0.40 -0.86
CA ASP A 19 5.31 1.50 -1.74
C ASP A 19 4.42 2.69 -1.37
N ILE A 20 5.01 3.68 -0.71
CA ILE A 20 4.30 4.83 -0.15
C ILE A 20 4.58 6.04 -1.04
N ASN A 21 3.54 6.53 -1.70
CA ASN A 21 3.56 7.75 -2.48
C ASN A 21 2.93 8.88 -1.65
N GLU A 22 3.64 9.99 -1.48
CA GLU A 22 3.15 11.13 -0.69
C GLU A 22 2.46 12.16 -1.59
N GLY A 23 1.33 12.70 -1.12
CA GLY A 23 0.56 13.71 -1.82
C GLY A 23 -0.40 13.14 -2.86
N LEU A 24 -1.51 13.85 -3.07
CA LEU A 24 -2.51 13.49 -4.09
C LEU A 24 -1.96 13.65 -5.51
N ASP A 25 -0.99 14.56 -5.71
CA ASP A 25 -0.37 14.84 -6.99
C ASP A 25 0.33 13.61 -7.59
N ASN A 26 0.88 12.74 -6.73
CA ASN A 26 1.56 11.50 -7.13
C ASN A 26 0.62 10.29 -7.23
N SER A 27 -0.67 10.45 -6.87
CA SER A 27 -1.67 9.38 -6.87
C SER A 27 -1.98 8.81 -8.27
N PRO A 28 -2.10 9.63 -9.33
CA PRO A 28 -2.33 9.10 -10.68
C PRO A 28 -1.18 8.21 -11.16
N ASP A 29 0.07 8.65 -10.96
CA ASP A 29 1.26 7.88 -11.34
C ASP A 29 1.40 6.60 -10.50
N ALA A 30 1.13 6.68 -9.19
CA ALA A 30 1.10 5.51 -8.31
C ALA A 30 0.05 4.48 -8.77
N PHE A 31 -1.12 4.94 -9.24
CA PHE A 31 -2.17 4.07 -9.76
C PHE A 31 -1.78 3.40 -11.09
N VAL A 32 -1.15 4.15 -12.01
CA VAL A 32 -0.62 3.59 -13.26
C VAL A 32 0.48 2.56 -12.96
N ASN A 33 1.37 2.85 -12.01
CA ASN A 33 2.44 1.92 -11.61
C ASN A 33 1.88 0.64 -10.97
N LEU A 34 0.78 0.73 -10.21
CA LEU A 34 0.04 -0.43 -9.70
C LEU A 34 -0.52 -1.29 -10.84
N LEU A 35 -1.19 -0.69 -11.82
CA LEU A 35 -1.80 -1.41 -12.94
C LEU A 35 -0.77 -2.01 -13.91
N THR A 36 0.41 -1.39 -14.01
CA THR A 36 1.52 -1.86 -14.85
C THR A 36 2.44 -2.85 -14.13
N GLY A 37 2.14 -3.22 -12.88
CA GLY A 37 2.90 -4.19 -12.11
C GLY A 37 4.29 -3.69 -11.67
N LYS A 38 4.50 -2.38 -11.66
CA LYS A 38 5.75 -1.75 -11.22
C LYS A 38 5.87 -1.67 -9.69
N VAL A 39 4.78 -1.88 -8.97
CA VAL A 39 4.75 -1.96 -7.51
C VAL A 39 4.68 -3.41 -7.05
N PHE A 40 5.56 -3.78 -6.11
CA PHE A 40 5.53 -5.09 -5.45
C PHE A 40 4.97 -4.96 -4.04
N GLY A 41 3.86 -5.63 -3.75
CA GLY A 41 3.22 -5.60 -2.44
C GLY A 41 2.05 -4.62 -2.39
N LYS A 42 2.05 -3.70 -1.44
CA LYS A 42 0.92 -2.80 -1.17
C LYS A 42 1.25 -1.37 -1.60
N ALA A 43 0.46 -0.83 -2.52
CA ALA A 43 0.51 0.58 -2.90
C ALA A 43 -0.29 1.43 -1.90
N VAL A 44 0.32 2.47 -1.35
CA VAL A 44 -0.29 3.39 -0.38
C VAL A 44 -0.06 4.82 -0.84
N VAL A 45 -1.12 5.63 -0.85
CA VAL A 45 -1.01 7.08 -1.09
C VAL A 45 -1.31 7.81 0.22
N LYS A 46 -0.34 8.58 0.71
CA LYS A 46 -0.45 9.36 1.94
C LYS A 46 -0.89 10.79 1.59
N ILE A 47 -2.11 11.15 1.98
CA ILE A 47 -2.74 12.44 1.61
C ILE A 47 -2.72 13.50 2.72
N ALA A 48 -2.48 13.12 3.98
CA ALA A 48 -2.32 14.02 5.11
C ALA A 48 -1.62 13.29 6.26
N ASP A 49 -0.94 14.04 7.12
CA ASP A 49 -0.53 13.61 8.45
C ASP A 49 -1.64 13.99 9.44
N LEU A 50 -2.28 12.98 10.04
CA LEU A 50 -3.24 13.12 11.14
C LEU A 50 -2.57 12.74 12.46
#